data_AF-A0A0S8G1R7-F1
#
_entry.id   AF-A0A0S8G1R7-F1
#
_cell.length_a   1.000
_cell.length_b   1.000
_cell.length_c   1.000
_cell.angle_alpha   90.00
_cell.angle_beta   90.00
_cell.angle_gamma   90.00
#
_symmetry.space_group_name_H-M   'P 1'
#
loop_
_entity.id
_entity.type
_entity.pdbx_description
1 polymer ?
#
loop_
_entity_poly.entity_id
_entity_poly.type
_entity_poly.pdbx_seq_one_letter_code
_entity_poly.pdbx_strand_id
1 'polypeptide(L)'
;MEGSKITVMVIGTEPVCPRCDLVARLVQEIARESNVQVDLRHFAFDSVDAQALGRRLGRNVGTAKHVAKAAAIPVDWEAVHRLIDRRKEVLGPDARPADTWAPELDRMLEPCRQAAESVGYLMTPVLVVNGVVTHHGSVPTREEIRSWILE
;
A
#
# COMPACT_ATOMS: atom_id res chain seq x y z
N MET A 1 -17.05 27.68 -3.27
CA MET A 1 -17.26 26.23 -3.10
C MET A 1 -16.11 25.75 -2.25
N GLU A 2 -16.37 25.47 -0.98
CA GLU A 2 -15.39 24.91 -0.07
C GLU A 2 -15.23 23.44 -0.47
N GLY A 3 -14.15 23.14 -1.19
CA GLY A 3 -13.88 21.77 -1.65
C GLY A 3 -13.74 20.89 -0.41
N SER A 4 -14.62 19.90 -0.26
CA SER A 4 -14.57 18.99 0.89
C SER A 4 -13.22 18.26 0.88
N LYS A 5 -12.47 18.39 1.97
CA LYS A 5 -11.15 17.78 2.11
C LYS A 5 -11.31 16.26 2.27
N ILE A 6 -10.71 15.49 1.36
CA ILE A 6 -10.74 14.03 1.40
C ILE A 6 -9.66 13.53 2.33
N THR A 7 -10.00 12.60 3.22
CA THR A 7 -9.01 12.00 4.12
C THR A 7 -8.51 10.70 3.52
N VAL A 8 -7.19 10.57 3.34
CA VAL A 8 -6.57 9.34 2.81
C VAL A 8 -5.53 8.82 3.79
N MET A 9 -5.63 7.53 4.12
CA MET A 9 -4.61 6.82 4.89
C MET A 9 -3.98 5.76 3.99
N VAL A 10 -2.65 5.72 3.98
CA VAL A 10 -1.89 4.61 3.41
C VAL A 10 -1.23 3.88 4.57
N ILE A 11 -1.69 2.65 4.82
CA ILE A 11 -1.11 1.81 5.86
C ILE A 11 -0.06 0.90 5.22
N GLY A 12 1.16 0.99 5.73
CA GLY A 12 2.34 0.37 5.15
C GLY A 12 3.35 -0.11 6.18
N THR A 13 4.58 -0.35 5.74
CA THR A 13 5.70 -0.69 6.64
C THR A 13 6.43 0.56 7.10
N GLU A 14 7.17 0.45 8.21
CA GLU A 14 8.17 1.44 8.63
C GLU A 14 9.53 0.71 8.78
N PRO A 15 10.58 1.07 8.01
CA PRO A 15 10.61 2.08 6.95
C PRO A 15 9.65 1.77 5.79
N VAL A 16 9.21 2.82 5.09
CA VAL A 16 8.25 2.69 3.97
C VAL A 16 8.80 1.83 2.84
N CYS A 17 8.02 0.84 2.41
CA CYS A 17 8.40 -0.03 1.29
C CYS A 17 7.98 0.58 -0.06
N PRO A 18 8.52 0.07 -1.19
CA PRO A 18 8.30 0.65 -2.52
C PRO A 18 6.83 0.78 -2.91
N ARG A 19 6.02 -0.23 -2.58
CA ARG A 19 4.59 -0.24 -2.88
C ARG A 19 3.83 0.83 -2.10
N CYS A 20 4.11 0.98 -0.80
CA CYS A 20 3.39 1.93 0.05
C CYS A 20 3.71 3.39 -0.33
N ASP A 21 4.99 3.68 -0.59
CA ASP A 21 5.40 5.01 -1.06
C ASP A 21 4.82 5.31 -2.44
N LEU A 22 4.73 4.31 -3.33
CA LEU A 22 4.12 4.49 -4.65
C LEU A 22 2.62 4.81 -4.56
N VAL A 23 1.85 4.09 -3.73
CA VAL A 23 0.42 4.40 -3.54
C VAL A 23 0.25 5.82 -3.01
N ALA A 24 1.03 6.23 -2.00
CA ALA A 24 1.00 7.58 -1.46
C ALA A 24 1.32 8.64 -2.53
N ARG A 25 2.35 8.40 -3.36
CA ARG A 25 2.73 9.28 -4.46
C ARG A 25 1.60 9.41 -5.49
N LEU A 26 1.01 8.29 -5.93
CA LEU A 26 -0.07 8.30 -6.92
C LEU A 26 -1.30 9.07 -6.41
N VAL A 27 -1.68 8.90 -5.15
CA VAL A 27 -2.77 9.69 -4.54
C VAL A 27 -2.46 11.19 -4.62
N GLN A 28 -1.25 11.62 -4.25
CA GLN A 28 -0.87 13.05 -4.30
C GLN A 28 -0.83 13.60 -5.73
N GLU A 29 -0.36 12.82 -6.70
CA GLU A 29 -0.35 13.22 -8.11
C GLU A 29 -1.77 13.39 -8.64
N ILE A 30 -2.65 12.41 -8.43
CA ILE A 30 -4.03 12.44 -8.93
C ILE A 30 -4.83 13.55 -8.25
N ALA A 31 -4.62 13.78 -6.95
CA ALA A 31 -5.24 14.89 -6.23
C ALA A 31 -4.85 16.26 -6.83
N ARG A 32 -3.56 16.45 -7.13
CA ARG A 32 -3.07 17.67 -7.79
C ARG A 32 -3.64 17.84 -9.20
N GLU A 33 -3.62 16.77 -10.01
CA GLU A 33 -4.16 16.77 -11.37
C GLU A 33 -5.66 17.06 -11.42
N SER A 34 -6.39 16.60 -10.40
CA SER A 34 -7.85 16.73 -10.32
C SER A 34 -8.31 17.95 -9.52
N ASN A 35 -7.38 18.77 -9.02
CA ASN A 35 -7.63 19.92 -8.16
C ASN A 35 -8.49 19.59 -6.91
N VAL A 36 -8.21 18.45 -6.28
CA VAL A 36 -8.89 17.97 -5.06
C VAL A 36 -7.95 18.09 -3.87
N GLN A 37 -8.49 18.56 -2.74
CA GLN A 37 -7.74 18.63 -1.49
C GLN A 37 -7.74 17.27 -0.77
N VAL A 38 -6.56 16.73 -0.52
CA VAL A 38 -6.38 15.45 0.20
C VAL A 38 -5.53 15.65 1.46
N ASP A 39 -6.03 15.16 2.61
CA ASP A 39 -5.24 14.91 3.83
C ASP A 39 -4.64 13.50 3.75
N LEU A 40 -3.47 13.37 3.13
CA LEU A 40 -2.79 12.08 3.01
C LEU A 40 -1.87 11.85 4.20
N ARG A 41 -2.02 10.70 4.87
CA ARG A 41 -1.14 10.26 5.96
C ARG A 41 -0.68 8.82 5.78
N HIS A 42 0.58 8.58 6.11
CA HIS A 42 1.12 7.23 6.20
C HIS A 42 1.04 6.72 7.64
N PHE A 43 0.66 5.44 7.80
CA PHE A 43 0.63 4.76 9.09
C PHE A 43 1.39 3.44 8.98
N ALA A 44 2.23 3.14 9.97
CA ALA A 44 2.80 1.80 10.09
C ALA A 44 1.69 0.77 10.37
N PHE A 45 1.81 -0.43 9.81
CA PHE A 45 0.79 -1.49 9.92
C PHE A 45 0.53 -1.90 11.38
N ASP A 46 1.51 -1.74 12.25
CA ASP A 46 1.47 -2.03 13.68
C ASP A 46 1.10 -0.82 14.56
N SER A 47 0.85 0.34 13.95
CA SER A 47 0.36 1.52 14.67
C SER A 47 -1.00 1.27 15.32
N VAL A 48 -1.30 2.02 16.39
CA VAL A 48 -2.58 1.91 17.13
C VAL A 48 -3.77 2.13 16.19
N ASP A 49 -3.69 3.11 15.30
CA ASP A 49 -4.76 3.45 14.36
C ASP A 49 -4.98 2.36 13.30
N ALA A 50 -3.89 1.82 12.73
CA ALA A 50 -3.98 0.72 11.77
C ALA A 50 -4.60 -0.54 12.41
N GLN A 51 -4.15 -0.89 13.62
CA GLN A 51 -4.67 -2.06 14.32
C GLN A 51 -6.12 -1.84 14.81
N ALA A 52 -6.49 -0.62 15.20
CA ALA A 52 -7.87 -0.28 15.54
C ALA A 52 -8.80 -0.40 14.33
N LEU A 53 -8.35 0.05 13.15
CA LEU A 53 -9.08 -0.14 11.89
C LEU A 53 -9.30 -1.64 11.60
N GLY A 54 -8.24 -2.45 11.69
CA GLY A 54 -8.34 -3.89 11.52
C GLY A 54 -9.37 -4.52 12.46
N ARG A 55 -9.26 -4.26 13.76
CA ARG A 55 -10.19 -4.77 14.79
C ARG A 55 -11.64 -4.40 14.48
N ARG A 56 -11.90 -3.15 14.10
CA ARG A 56 -13.24 -2.67 13.73
C ARG A 56 -13.83 -3.44 12.55
N LEU A 57 -12.99 -3.88 11.62
CA LEU A 57 -13.38 -4.64 10.44
C LEU A 57 -13.34 -6.16 10.64
N GLY A 58 -12.99 -6.65 11.85
CA GLY A 58 -12.80 -8.07 12.10
C GLY A 58 -11.63 -8.68 11.31
N ARG A 59 -10.61 -7.88 11.00
CA ARG A 59 -9.42 -8.26 10.23
C ARG A 59 -8.12 -7.91 10.97
N ASN A 60 -7.05 -8.61 10.67
CA ASN A 60 -5.70 -8.19 11.03
C ASN A 60 -5.17 -7.22 9.96
N VAL A 61 -4.35 -6.24 10.34
CA VAL A 61 -3.57 -5.45 9.37
C VAL A 61 -2.12 -5.93 9.42
N GLY A 62 -1.55 -6.24 8.26
CA GLY A 62 -0.23 -6.84 8.21
C GLY A 62 0.43 -6.81 6.84
N THR A 63 1.69 -7.24 6.81
CA THR A 63 2.51 -7.27 5.60
C THR A 63 2.35 -8.58 4.83
N ALA A 64 2.91 -8.63 3.62
CA ALA A 64 2.99 -9.88 2.85
C ALA A 64 3.69 -11.02 3.62
N LYS A 65 4.63 -10.72 4.51
CA LYS A 65 5.28 -11.73 5.37
C LYS A 65 4.29 -12.35 6.37
N HIS A 66 3.39 -11.56 6.93
CA HIS A 66 2.35 -12.05 7.84
C HIS A 66 1.36 -12.95 7.10
N VAL A 67 0.91 -12.52 5.92
CA VAL A 67 0.00 -13.31 5.09
C VAL A 67 0.66 -14.61 4.63
N ALA A 68 1.91 -14.55 4.14
CA ALA A 68 2.65 -15.74 3.73
C ALA A 68 2.77 -16.76 4.86
N LYS A 69 3.05 -16.31 6.09
CA LYS A 69 3.10 -17.16 7.28
C LYS A 69 1.73 -17.77 7.60
N ALA A 70 0.66 -16.97 7.59
CA ALA A 70 -0.69 -17.43 7.93
C ALA A 70 -1.27 -18.39 6.88
N ALA A 71 -0.94 -18.20 5.60
CA ALA A 71 -1.40 -19.00 4.47
C ALA A 71 -0.42 -20.12 4.07
N ALA A 72 0.71 -20.28 4.79
CA ALA A 72 1.79 -21.20 4.44
C ALA A 72 2.29 -21.07 2.98
N ILE A 73 2.34 -19.85 2.46
CA ILE A 73 2.79 -19.56 1.09
C ILE A 73 4.32 -19.45 1.07
N PRO A 74 5.02 -20.26 0.28
CA PRO A 74 6.45 -20.08 0.06
C PRO A 74 6.67 -18.83 -0.80
N VAL A 75 7.38 -17.84 -0.25
CA VAL A 75 7.79 -16.63 -0.97
C VAL A 75 9.31 -16.58 -0.98
N ASP A 76 9.88 -16.39 -2.17
CA ASP A 76 11.32 -16.14 -2.33
C ASP A 76 11.66 -14.69 -1.92
N TRP A 77 11.84 -14.47 -0.62
CA TRP A 77 12.19 -13.16 -0.08
C TRP A 77 13.54 -12.65 -0.57
N GLU A 78 14.47 -13.56 -0.89
CA GLU A 78 15.77 -13.17 -1.44
C GLU A 78 15.60 -12.56 -2.83
N ALA A 79 14.80 -13.19 -3.69
CA ALA A 79 14.46 -12.61 -4.98
C ALA A 79 13.73 -11.27 -4.84
N VAL A 80 12.82 -11.12 -3.88
CA VAL A 80 12.12 -9.86 -3.62
C VAL A 80 13.10 -8.75 -3.25
N HIS A 81 14.02 -9.01 -2.30
CA HIS A 81 15.02 -8.02 -1.90
C HIS A 81 15.99 -7.71 -3.05
N ARG A 82 16.48 -8.73 -3.76
CA ARG A 82 17.36 -8.52 -4.93
C ARG A 82 16.72 -7.65 -6.02
N LEU A 83 15.41 -7.79 -6.27
CA LEU A 83 14.71 -6.94 -7.23
C LEU A 83 14.74 -5.47 -6.81
N ILE A 84 14.46 -5.19 -5.53
CA ILE A 84 14.43 -3.83 -4.98
C ILE A 84 15.85 -3.24 -4.96
N ASP A 85 16.84 -4.02 -4.49
CA ASP A 85 18.23 -3.58 -4.35
C ASP A 85 18.85 -3.25 -5.72
N ARG A 86 18.66 -4.10 -6.73
CA ARG A 86 19.13 -3.82 -8.11
C ARG A 86 18.57 -2.53 -8.66
N ARG A 87 17.29 -2.24 -8.39
CA ARG A 87 16.69 -0.98 -8.86
C ARG A 87 17.27 0.21 -8.11
N LYS A 88 17.48 0.08 -6.80
CA LYS A 88 18.15 1.11 -5.99
C LYS A 88 19.56 1.41 -6.50
N GLU A 89 20.33 0.38 -6.87
CA GLU A 89 21.67 0.54 -7.46
C GLU A 89 21.65 1.33 -8.78
N VAL A 90 20.68 1.05 -9.66
CA VAL A 90 20.53 1.75 -10.94
C VAL A 90 20.08 3.20 -10.76
N LEU A 91 19.18 3.46 -9.80
CA LEU A 91 18.59 4.79 -9.59
C LEU A 91 19.47 5.71 -8.73
N GLY A 92 20.38 5.14 -7.94
CA GLY A 92 21.29 5.88 -7.08
C GLY A 92 20.73 6.23 -5.69
N PRO A 93 21.51 6.94 -4.87
CA PRO A 93 21.20 7.17 -3.45
C PRO A 93 20.00 8.09 -3.21
N ASP A 94 19.66 8.96 -4.18
CA ASP A 94 18.56 9.92 -4.07
C ASP A 94 17.20 9.31 -4.45
N ALA A 95 17.18 8.04 -4.87
CA ALA A 95 15.98 7.32 -5.25
C ALA A 95 15.02 7.18 -4.06
N ARG A 96 13.76 7.57 -4.24
CA ARG A 96 12.72 7.31 -3.26
C ARG A 96 12.35 5.82 -3.28
N PRO A 97 11.79 5.28 -2.18
CA PRO A 97 11.28 3.91 -2.17
C PRO A 97 10.34 3.62 -3.35
N ALA A 98 9.42 4.53 -3.69
CA ALA A 98 8.52 4.37 -4.83
C ALA A 98 9.21 4.15 -6.18
N ASP A 99 10.42 4.68 -6.38
CA ASP A 99 11.16 4.57 -7.64
C ASP A 99 11.71 3.15 -7.86
N THR A 100 11.97 2.44 -6.75
CA THR A 100 12.40 1.05 -6.77
C THR A 100 11.26 0.05 -7.01
N TRP A 101 10.00 0.52 -7.12
CA TRP A 101 8.90 -0.36 -7.49
C TRP A 101 8.99 -0.82 -8.96
N ALA A 102 8.55 -2.05 -9.21
CA ALA A 102 8.35 -2.61 -10.53
C ALA A 102 7.13 -3.53 -10.52
N PRO A 103 6.40 -3.71 -11.64
CA PRO A 103 5.27 -4.64 -11.71
C PRO A 103 5.63 -6.07 -11.27
N GLU A 104 6.88 -6.49 -11.48
CA GLU A 104 7.43 -7.76 -11.03
C GLU A 104 7.26 -7.94 -9.51
N LEU A 105 7.41 -6.87 -8.71
CA LEU A 105 7.26 -6.93 -7.26
C LEU A 105 5.84 -7.33 -6.85
N ASP A 106 4.83 -6.78 -7.53
CA ASP A 106 3.44 -7.18 -7.27
C ASP A 106 3.16 -8.60 -7.78
N ARG A 107 3.71 -9.00 -8.94
CA ARG A 107 3.59 -10.40 -9.41
C ARG A 107 4.18 -11.41 -8.42
N MET A 108 5.32 -11.09 -7.80
CA MET A 108 5.98 -11.96 -6.81
C MET A 108 5.18 -12.09 -5.52
N LEU A 109 4.39 -11.08 -5.16
CA LEU A 109 3.60 -11.03 -3.93
C LEU A 109 2.11 -11.32 -4.16
N GLU A 110 1.72 -11.56 -5.41
CA GLU A 110 0.36 -11.85 -5.84
C GLU A 110 -0.27 -13.05 -5.09
N PRO A 111 0.44 -14.16 -4.83
CA PRO A 111 -0.13 -15.25 -4.05
C PRO A 111 -0.55 -14.80 -2.64
N CYS A 112 0.24 -13.93 -2.00
CA CYS A 112 -0.11 -13.35 -0.71
C CYS A 112 -1.34 -12.43 -0.83
N ARG A 113 -1.41 -11.61 -1.89
CA ARG A 113 -2.59 -10.74 -2.11
C ARG A 113 -3.87 -11.56 -2.23
N GLN A 114 -3.84 -12.63 -3.02
CA GLN A 114 -4.99 -13.50 -3.25
C GLN A 114 -5.44 -14.23 -1.96
N ALA A 115 -4.49 -14.60 -1.10
CA ALA A 115 -4.80 -15.28 0.16
C ALA A 115 -5.19 -14.35 1.31
N ALA A 116 -4.86 -13.05 1.24
CA ALA A 116 -4.95 -12.14 2.39
C ALA A 116 -6.31 -12.19 3.09
N GLU A 117 -7.41 -12.06 2.35
CA GLU A 117 -8.75 -12.03 2.94
C GLU A 117 -9.18 -13.37 3.54
N SER A 118 -8.79 -14.49 2.91
CA SER A 118 -9.17 -15.84 3.37
C SER A 118 -8.48 -16.21 4.68
N VAL A 119 -7.28 -15.64 4.93
CA VAL A 119 -6.58 -15.76 6.22
C VAL A 119 -6.82 -14.57 7.16
N GLY A 120 -7.78 -13.71 6.85
CA GLY A 120 -8.25 -12.65 7.74
C GLY A 120 -7.34 -11.42 7.83
N TYR A 121 -6.57 -11.12 6.78
CA TYR A 121 -5.69 -9.96 6.70
C TYR A 121 -6.15 -8.90 5.69
N LEU A 122 -5.95 -7.63 6.05
CA LEU A 122 -5.73 -6.53 5.13
C LEU A 122 -4.22 -6.40 4.91
N MET A 123 -3.76 -6.73 3.70
CA MET A 123 -2.33 -6.77 3.40
C MET A 123 -1.82 -5.40 2.96
N THR A 124 -0.67 -4.94 3.47
CA THR A 124 -0.06 -3.68 3.03
C THR A 124 0.34 -3.71 1.53
N PRO A 125 0.24 -2.60 0.79
CA PRO A 125 -0.34 -1.32 1.24
C PRO A 125 -1.86 -1.44 1.42
N VAL A 126 -2.41 -0.84 2.47
CA VAL A 126 -3.87 -0.69 2.63
C VAL A 126 -4.21 0.77 2.38
N LEU A 127 -5.05 1.03 1.38
CA LEU A 127 -5.56 2.36 1.06
C LEU A 127 -6.93 2.54 1.72
N VAL A 128 -7.05 3.60 2.50
CA VAL A 128 -8.29 4.00 3.15
C VAL A 128 -8.66 5.39 2.67
N VAL A 129 -9.86 5.56 2.13
CA VAL A 129 -10.39 6.84 1.69
C VAL A 129 -11.65 7.14 2.50
N ASN A 130 -11.70 8.31 3.14
CA ASN A 130 -12.81 8.74 4.01
C ASN A 130 -13.23 7.68 5.04
N GLY A 131 -12.25 6.96 5.60
CA GLY A 131 -12.47 5.93 6.62
C GLY A 131 -12.92 4.56 6.08
N VAL A 132 -13.06 4.40 4.76
CA VAL A 132 -13.40 3.16 4.07
C VAL A 132 -12.15 2.55 3.45
N VAL A 133 -11.91 1.26 3.67
CA VAL A 133 -10.82 0.53 2.99
C VAL A 133 -11.23 0.32 1.54
N THR A 134 -10.51 0.93 0.60
CA THR A 134 -10.81 0.85 -0.83
C THR A 134 -9.93 -0.13 -1.57
N HIS A 135 -8.70 -0.35 -1.10
CA HIS A 135 -7.74 -1.27 -1.72
C HIS A 135 -6.77 -1.86 -0.71
N HIS A 136 -6.30 -3.09 -0.95
CA HIS A 136 -5.19 -3.65 -0.20
C HIS A 136 -4.35 -4.66 -0.99
N GLY A 137 -3.07 -4.78 -0.62
CA GLY A 137 -2.18 -5.87 -1.00
C GLY A 137 -1.36 -5.69 -2.29
N SER A 138 -1.60 -4.65 -3.07
CA SER A 138 -0.80 -4.29 -4.26
C SER A 138 -0.85 -2.78 -4.52
N VAL A 139 -0.12 -2.31 -5.53
CA VAL A 139 -0.30 -0.94 -6.04
C VAL A 139 -1.53 -0.91 -6.97
N PRO A 140 -2.58 -0.13 -6.67
CA PRO A 140 -3.73 0.02 -7.57
C PRO A 140 -3.39 0.90 -8.78
N THR A 141 -4.20 0.80 -9.81
CA THR A 141 -4.09 1.64 -11.02
C THR A 141 -4.44 3.09 -10.72
N ARG A 142 -4.03 4.01 -11.61
CA ARG A 142 -4.39 5.43 -11.47
C ARG A 142 -5.89 5.65 -11.60
N GLU A 143 -6.53 4.90 -12.48
CA GLU A 143 -7.97 4.94 -12.73
C GLU A 143 -8.75 4.52 -11.49
N GLU A 144 -8.33 3.44 -10.82
CA GLU A 144 -8.93 3.00 -9.56
C GLU A 144 -8.77 4.05 -8.46
N ILE A 145 -7.55 4.56 -8.23
CA ILE A 145 -7.30 5.63 -7.23
C ILE A 145 -8.17 6.85 -7.53
N ARG A 146 -8.23 7.27 -8.80
CA ARG A 146 -9.04 8.41 -9.23
C ARG A 146 -10.51 8.18 -8.92
N SER A 147 -11.05 6.99 -9.16
CA SER A 147 -12.45 6.70 -8.81
C SER A 147 -12.71 6.90 -7.32
N TRP A 148 -11.85 6.38 -6.44
CA TRP A 148 -12.07 6.47 -4.99
C TRP A 148 -11.90 7.86 -4.40
N ILE A 149 -11.00 8.69 -4.96
CA ILE A 149 -10.77 10.05 -4.45
C ILE A 149 -11.60 11.12 -5.14
N LEU A 150 -12.44 10.77 -6.13
CA LEU A 150 -13.35 11.71 -6.79
C LEU A 150 -14.83 11.39 -6.58
N GLU A 151 -15.13 10.27 -5.91
CA GLU A 151 -16.46 9.95 -5.35
C GLU A 151 -16.86 10.91 -4.22
#